data_AF-A0A2V7ZWC9-F1
#
_entry.id   AF-A0A2V7ZWC9-F1
#
_cell.length_a   1.000
_cell.length_b   1.000
_cell.length_c   1.000
_cell.angle_alpha   90.00
_cell.angle_beta   90.00
_cell.angle_gamma   90.00
#
_symmetry.space_group_name_H-M   'P 1'
#
loop_
_entity.id
_entity.type
_entity.pdbx_description
1 polymer ?
#
loop_
_entity_poly.entity_id
_entity_poly.type
_entity_poly.pdbx_seq_one_letter_code
_entity_poly.pdbx_strand_id
1 'polypeptide(L)'
;MATERSRRSASASTSASASDDLHVTLPSRYTSLMITTLIVSAVLAAVPSVDDLNAVARLPGEPSVVSAVGMTRDDRPILTLENSSAFDAESTKRRVVVYAGASSDAASAAVLEAVRWFKTQAPRELRDQWSVSALPAVAFADGDEKSFVRWCTFQAPDVAIEFVDEDARPIGFGADAHPWVVGPLQRNESFERILRGAKPGRSNVHETVRSRVSRDPLTIAKMLAAKYPGAPSISYIPSVAWTGTLRLGSITGDASWRAKVDRETSPWRSGDKPLFGDRIQLTAIAGTIVFADLAAAGDARARALADQGAALAMKEKAPGVTEYGGGWTDDMFMVTSVLARAGARGDSQALETAVRLLTAYASRLQRPDGLFNHAVDGPAAWGRGNGFAAFGLMEALTVMPASHPGRAALLDVFRRHMAAVKQHVAPDGMWREVIDEPASYREETATAMLMTAMARGIRLGWLDASYRGTVDRAWRGLAAHVADDGTVIDVCTSTGSGPTKRYYMDRQAITGADDRGGAMALAAAVEMYELATMPRASRRRAASS
;
A
#
# COMPACT_ATOMS: atom_id res chain seq x y z
N MET A 1 -20.23 -0.91 -57.23
CA MET A 1 -20.38 0.47 -57.72
C MET A 1 -20.57 1.38 -56.52
N ALA A 2 -20.15 2.65 -56.61
CA ALA A 2 -20.12 3.66 -55.52
C ALA A 2 -19.16 3.34 -54.35
N THR A 3 -18.32 4.25 -53.81
CA THR A 3 -17.70 5.47 -54.40
C THR A 3 -16.41 5.85 -53.66
N GLU A 4 -15.36 6.19 -54.42
CA GLU A 4 -14.39 7.31 -54.33
C GLU A 4 -14.23 8.21 -53.07
N ARG A 5 -13.06 8.84 -52.75
CA ARG A 5 -11.68 8.78 -53.31
C ARG A 5 -10.57 9.38 -52.40
N SER A 6 -9.31 9.19 -52.85
CA SER A 6 -8.04 9.85 -52.45
C SER A 6 -8.15 11.39 -52.28
N ARG A 7 -7.51 12.11 -51.32
CA ARG A 7 -6.08 12.25 -50.87
C ARG A 7 -5.12 13.05 -51.82
N ARG A 8 -4.74 14.25 -51.32
CA ARG A 8 -3.41 14.95 -51.24
C ARG A 8 -2.64 15.54 -52.45
N SER A 9 -1.91 16.63 -52.11
CA SER A 9 -0.59 17.17 -52.61
C SER A 9 -0.49 17.86 -53.99
N ALA A 10 0.40 18.84 -54.25
CA ALA A 10 1.24 19.75 -53.41
C ALA A 10 2.01 20.80 -54.28
N SER A 11 2.78 21.72 -53.64
CA SER A 11 3.86 22.61 -54.17
C SER A 11 3.48 23.78 -55.11
N ALA A 12 4.30 24.84 -55.34
CA ALA A 12 5.30 25.59 -54.53
C ALA A 12 5.77 26.87 -55.29
N SER A 13 6.35 27.89 -54.60
CA SER A 13 7.05 29.09 -55.17
C SER A 13 6.14 30.12 -55.92
N THR A 14 6.44 31.39 -56.25
CA THR A 14 7.43 32.48 -55.93
C THR A 14 6.85 33.82 -56.51
N SER A 15 7.31 35.09 -56.37
CA SER A 15 8.40 35.83 -55.66
C SER A 15 8.17 37.36 -55.86
N ALA A 16 8.91 38.25 -55.14
CA ALA A 16 9.11 39.70 -55.43
C ALA A 16 7.87 40.64 -55.22
N SER A 17 7.94 41.97 -55.03
CA SER A 17 9.00 42.92 -54.59
C SER A 17 8.44 44.35 -54.40
N ALA A 18 9.02 45.17 -53.50
CA ALA A 18 9.00 46.66 -53.48
C ALA A 18 7.62 47.39 -53.32
N SER A 19 7.51 48.68 -52.96
CA SER A 19 8.31 49.59 -52.11
C SER A 19 7.50 50.89 -51.79
N ASP A 20 8.15 51.89 -51.18
CA ASP A 20 7.83 53.34 -51.15
C ASP A 20 7.09 53.94 -49.92
N ASP A 21 7.46 55.19 -49.64
CA ASP A 21 7.27 55.94 -48.38
C ASP A 21 6.02 56.83 -48.34
N LEU A 22 5.70 57.34 -47.13
CA LEU A 22 5.06 58.64 -47.00
C LEU A 22 5.47 59.36 -45.70
N HIS A 23 6.31 60.39 -45.83
CA HIS A 23 6.74 61.26 -44.72
C HIS A 23 5.67 62.31 -44.35
N VAL A 24 5.46 62.51 -43.04
CA VAL A 24 4.84 63.72 -42.46
C VAL A 24 5.65 64.16 -41.24
N THR A 25 5.80 65.47 -41.03
CA THR A 25 6.81 66.06 -40.13
C THR A 25 6.26 66.65 -38.83
N LEU A 26 6.84 66.21 -37.69
CA LEU A 26 7.24 66.98 -36.49
C LEU A 26 6.16 67.83 -35.73
N PRO A 27 6.18 67.87 -34.37
CA PRO A 27 7.37 68.32 -33.63
C PRO A 27 7.68 67.67 -32.26
N SER A 28 8.83 68.06 -31.72
CA SER A 28 9.40 67.67 -30.42
C SER A 28 8.56 68.04 -29.20
N ARG A 29 8.50 67.14 -28.19
CA ARG A 29 8.93 67.43 -26.80
C ARG A 29 9.08 66.16 -25.94
N TYR A 30 10.10 66.19 -25.08
CA TYR A 30 10.45 65.32 -23.95
C TYR A 30 9.42 64.28 -23.44
N THR A 31 9.83 63.01 -23.37
CA THR A 31 9.90 62.26 -22.08
C THR A 31 11.01 61.21 -22.18
N SER A 32 11.87 61.08 -21.15
CA SER A 32 12.88 60.01 -21.10
C SER A 32 12.24 58.72 -20.60
N LEU A 33 12.10 57.71 -21.48
CA LEU A 33 11.68 56.38 -21.07
C LEU A 33 12.90 55.57 -20.60
N MET A 34 13.13 55.47 -19.28
CA MET A 34 14.03 54.44 -18.76
C MET A 34 13.40 53.08 -19.01
N ILE A 35 14.01 52.27 -19.86
CA ILE A 35 13.70 50.85 -19.98
C ILE A 35 14.31 50.16 -18.74
N THR A 36 13.55 50.20 -17.65
CA THR A 36 13.83 49.36 -16.47
C THR A 36 13.50 47.94 -16.86
N THR A 37 14.50 47.17 -17.28
CA THR A 37 14.37 45.74 -17.51
C THR A 37 14.01 45.05 -16.20
N LEU A 38 12.71 44.86 -15.98
CA LEU A 38 12.17 44.04 -14.90
C LEU A 38 12.58 42.59 -15.16
N ILE A 39 13.75 42.22 -14.63
CA ILE A 39 14.09 40.82 -14.41
C ILE A 39 13.14 40.33 -13.34
N VAL A 40 11.99 39.80 -13.78
CA VAL A 40 11.09 39.01 -12.93
C VAL A 40 11.82 37.70 -12.65
N SER A 41 12.72 37.75 -11.67
CA SER A 41 13.21 36.57 -10.98
C SER A 41 12.00 35.91 -10.35
N ALA A 42 11.47 34.89 -11.03
CA ALA A 42 10.43 34.04 -10.48
C ALA A 42 11.00 33.39 -9.21
N VAL A 43 10.59 33.89 -8.05
CA VAL A 43 10.90 33.27 -6.76
C VAL A 43 10.16 31.95 -6.74
N LEU A 44 10.89 30.89 -7.09
CA LEU A 44 10.42 29.51 -6.93
C LEU A 44 10.10 29.31 -5.45
N ALA A 45 8.83 29.08 -5.15
CA ALA A 45 8.32 28.91 -3.80
C ALA A 45 9.16 27.87 -3.04
N ALA A 46 9.68 28.26 -1.88
CA ALA A 46 10.52 27.44 -1.03
C ALA A 46 9.65 26.41 -0.28
N VAL A 47 9.23 25.36 -1.00
CA VAL A 47 8.63 24.14 -0.42
C VAL A 47 9.50 23.72 0.76
N PRO A 48 8.96 23.65 2.00
CA PRO A 48 9.76 23.56 3.21
C PRO A 48 10.60 22.28 3.25
N SER A 49 11.82 22.39 3.76
CA SER A 49 12.80 21.31 3.68
C SER A 49 12.47 20.16 4.64
N VAL A 50 13.07 19.00 4.36
CA VAL A 50 13.06 17.85 5.29
C VAL A 50 13.58 18.27 6.68
N ASP A 51 14.55 19.19 6.74
CA ASP A 51 15.12 19.67 8.01
C ASP A 51 14.20 20.64 8.78
N ASP A 52 13.41 21.47 8.08
CA ASP A 52 12.38 22.31 8.72
C ASP A 52 11.31 21.45 9.40
N LEU A 53 10.81 20.44 8.68
CA LEU A 53 9.84 19.50 9.22
C LEU A 53 10.45 18.66 10.34
N ASN A 54 11.68 18.17 10.19
CA ASN A 54 12.39 17.47 11.27
C ASN A 54 12.61 18.36 12.51
N ALA A 55 12.85 19.66 12.34
CA ALA A 55 12.97 20.60 13.46
C ALA A 55 11.65 20.74 14.23
N VAL A 56 10.51 20.78 13.54
CA VAL A 56 9.18 20.81 14.18
C VAL A 56 8.80 19.43 14.78
N ALA A 57 9.12 18.34 14.10
CA ALA A 57 8.90 16.97 14.56
C ALA A 57 9.64 16.68 15.88
N ARG A 58 10.90 17.11 15.99
CA ARG A 58 11.75 16.94 17.19
C ARG A 58 11.30 17.73 18.42
N LEU A 59 10.37 18.69 18.30
CA LEU A 59 9.76 19.36 19.46
C LEU A 59 8.96 18.33 20.31
N PRO A 60 8.84 18.52 21.64
CA PRO A 60 8.07 17.60 22.49
C PRO A 60 6.60 17.43 22.05
N GLY A 61 6.08 16.21 22.16
CA GLY A 61 4.71 15.86 21.79
C GLY A 61 4.52 15.51 20.30
N GLU A 62 3.29 15.13 19.96
CA GLU A 62 2.88 14.82 18.57
C GLU A 62 2.40 16.11 17.84
N PRO A 63 2.46 16.17 16.50
CA PRO A 63 3.03 15.17 15.58
C PRO A 63 4.55 15.13 15.66
N SER A 64 5.10 13.92 15.60
CA SER A 64 6.53 13.62 15.82
C SER A 64 7.20 12.90 14.65
N VAL A 65 6.44 12.51 13.62
CA VAL A 65 6.96 11.75 12.47
C VAL A 65 6.88 12.57 11.19
N VAL A 66 8.00 12.66 10.46
CA VAL A 66 8.02 13.16 9.08
C VAL A 66 7.71 12.00 8.14
N SER A 67 6.78 12.23 7.21
CA SER A 67 6.26 11.25 6.25
C SER A 67 6.12 11.92 4.87
N ALA A 68 5.55 11.22 3.90
CA ALA A 68 5.17 11.79 2.62
C ALA A 68 3.87 11.15 2.09
N VAL A 69 3.19 11.92 1.24
CA VAL A 69 1.84 11.63 0.69
C VAL A 69 1.83 11.37 -0.82
N GLY A 70 2.75 11.99 -1.57
CA GLY A 70 2.83 11.89 -3.03
C GLY A 70 4.07 12.60 -3.57
N MET A 71 4.09 12.86 -4.88
CA MET A 71 5.21 13.54 -5.58
C MET A 71 4.77 14.88 -6.16
N THR A 72 5.68 15.87 -6.19
CA THR A 72 5.48 17.11 -6.93
C THR A 72 5.64 16.90 -8.44
N ARG A 73 5.31 17.93 -9.23
CA ARG A 73 5.64 18.00 -10.67
C ARG A 73 7.13 17.75 -10.97
N ASP A 74 8.03 18.09 -10.05
CA ASP A 74 9.49 17.93 -10.19
C ASP A 74 10.01 16.59 -9.62
N ASP A 75 9.13 15.60 -9.43
CA ASP A 75 9.45 14.30 -8.78
C ASP A 75 10.11 14.44 -7.38
N ARG A 76 9.73 15.46 -6.60
CA ARG A 76 10.13 15.61 -5.19
C ARG A 76 9.05 15.06 -4.24
N PRO A 77 9.40 14.36 -3.14
CA PRO A 77 8.43 13.96 -2.12
C PRO A 77 7.67 15.14 -1.52
N ILE A 78 6.34 15.03 -1.49
CA ILE A 78 5.46 15.96 -0.77
C ILE A 78 5.36 15.48 0.66
N LEU A 79 5.97 16.26 1.56
CA LEU A 79 6.21 15.87 2.94
C LEU A 79 5.03 16.20 3.86
N THR A 80 4.90 15.41 4.93
CA THR A 80 3.84 15.52 5.94
C THR A 80 4.40 15.42 7.36
N LEU A 81 3.70 16.01 8.32
CA LEU A 81 3.90 15.78 9.76
C LEU A 81 2.73 14.96 10.29
N GLU A 82 3.03 13.76 10.79
CA GLU A 82 2.04 12.76 11.17
C GLU A 82 2.21 12.26 12.61
N ASN A 83 1.15 11.65 13.13
CA ASN A 83 1.11 11.05 14.46
C ASN A 83 1.52 9.57 14.36
N SER A 84 2.32 9.07 15.31
CA SER A 84 2.78 7.67 15.36
C SER A 84 1.67 6.64 15.62
N SER A 85 0.46 7.13 15.93
CA SER A 85 -0.71 6.39 16.39
C SER A 85 -1.98 6.73 15.58
N ALA A 86 -1.84 7.05 14.28
CA ALA A 86 -2.93 7.56 13.43
C ALA A 86 -4.23 6.72 13.43
N PHE A 87 -4.18 5.42 13.72
CA PHE A 87 -5.35 4.54 13.90
C PHE A 87 -5.47 3.95 15.31
N ASP A 88 -5.07 4.65 16.36
CA ASP A 88 -5.40 4.26 17.73
C ASP A 88 -6.90 4.46 18.01
N ALA A 89 -7.60 3.35 18.26
CA ALA A 89 -9.04 3.32 18.51
C ALA A 89 -9.42 3.76 19.93
N GLU A 90 -8.50 3.63 20.89
CA GLU A 90 -8.69 4.05 22.29
C GLU A 90 -8.48 5.56 22.48
N SER A 91 -7.95 6.25 21.45
CA SER A 91 -7.70 7.68 21.49
C SER A 91 -9.02 8.47 21.62
N THR A 92 -9.19 9.12 22.78
CA THR A 92 -10.30 10.05 23.05
C THR A 92 -10.14 11.39 22.34
N LYS A 93 -8.99 11.65 21.73
CA LYS A 93 -8.66 12.93 21.09
C LYS A 93 -9.50 13.20 19.85
N ARG A 94 -9.72 14.50 19.61
CA ARG A 94 -10.21 15.03 18.34
C ARG A 94 -9.06 15.25 17.37
N ARG A 95 -9.33 15.13 16.08
CA ARG A 95 -8.33 15.17 15.01
C ARG A 95 -8.43 16.47 14.22
N VAL A 96 -7.30 17.15 14.01
CA VAL A 96 -7.23 18.32 13.12
C VAL A 96 -6.16 18.11 12.05
N VAL A 97 -6.52 18.38 10.80
CA VAL A 97 -5.59 18.39 9.66
C VAL A 97 -5.34 19.84 9.26
N VAL A 98 -4.07 20.22 9.11
CA VAL A 98 -3.63 21.59 8.81
C VAL A 98 -2.80 21.60 7.53
N TYR A 99 -3.19 22.35 6.51
CA TYR A 99 -2.55 22.29 5.19
C TYR A 99 -2.54 23.63 4.46
N ALA A 100 -1.60 23.81 3.53
CA ALA A 100 -1.57 24.96 2.63
C ALA A 100 -2.27 24.59 1.31
N GLY A 101 -3.37 25.28 0.99
CA GLY A 101 -4.21 25.00 -0.18
C GLY A 101 -3.51 25.36 -1.48
N ALA A 102 -3.27 26.65 -1.69
CA ALA A 102 -2.29 27.11 -2.66
C ALA A 102 -0.90 27.07 -2.02
N SER A 103 0.06 26.39 -2.65
CA SER A 103 1.43 26.29 -2.13
C SER A 103 2.20 27.60 -2.32
N SER A 104 2.11 28.48 -1.33
CA SER A 104 2.96 29.66 -1.15
C SER A 104 3.86 29.51 0.08
N ASP A 105 4.96 30.25 0.12
CA ASP A 105 5.88 30.27 1.27
C ASP A 105 5.17 30.77 2.53
N ALA A 106 4.23 31.72 2.37
CA ALA A 106 3.45 32.29 3.46
C ALA A 106 2.46 31.27 4.07
N ALA A 107 1.71 30.54 3.24
CA ALA A 107 0.82 29.49 3.69
C ALA A 107 1.60 28.30 4.27
N SER A 108 2.72 27.91 3.63
CA SER A 108 3.58 26.81 4.09
C SER A 108 4.20 27.10 5.47
N ALA A 109 4.70 28.32 5.67
CA ALA A 109 5.19 28.79 6.97
C ALA A 109 4.09 28.82 8.03
N ALA A 110 2.87 29.26 7.68
CA ALA A 110 1.74 29.30 8.60
C ALA A 110 1.33 27.90 9.10
N VAL A 111 1.36 26.87 8.25
CA VAL A 111 1.14 25.47 8.65
C VAL A 111 2.18 25.02 9.67
N LEU A 112 3.47 25.25 9.40
CA LEU A 112 4.56 24.84 10.32
C LEU A 112 4.54 25.62 11.64
N GLU A 113 4.16 26.90 11.61
CA GLU A 113 4.00 27.72 12.81
C GLU A 113 2.79 27.30 13.66
N ALA A 114 1.66 26.92 13.05
CA ALA A 114 0.52 26.38 13.78
C ALA A 114 0.88 25.09 14.55
N VAL A 115 1.64 24.18 13.93
CA VAL A 115 2.16 22.97 14.59
C VAL A 115 3.18 23.33 15.68
N ARG A 116 4.11 24.27 15.42
CA ARG A 116 5.09 24.75 16.41
C ARG A 116 4.42 25.36 17.63
N TRP A 117 3.39 26.20 17.43
CA TRP A 117 2.58 26.80 18.47
C TRP A 117 1.82 25.72 19.28
N PHE A 118 1.20 24.76 18.60
CA PHE A 118 0.47 23.68 19.27
C PHE A 118 1.36 22.89 20.24
N LYS A 119 2.56 22.51 19.78
CA LYS A 119 3.53 21.74 20.56
C LYS A 119 4.17 22.54 21.71
N THR A 120 4.39 23.86 21.54
CA THR A 120 5.18 24.67 22.51
C THR A 120 4.40 25.67 23.35
N GLN A 121 3.32 26.25 22.85
CA GLN A 121 2.64 27.41 23.45
C GLN A 121 1.17 27.18 23.80
N ALA A 122 0.46 26.29 23.08
CA ALA A 122 -0.96 26.05 23.33
C ALA A 122 -1.26 25.68 24.80
N PRO A 123 -2.43 26.06 25.35
CA PRO A 123 -2.87 25.56 26.65
C PRO A 123 -2.90 24.03 26.68
N ARG A 124 -2.50 23.44 27.81
CA ARG A 124 -2.44 21.99 27.99
C ARG A 124 -3.76 21.31 27.64
N GLU A 125 -4.88 21.93 28.00
CA GLU A 125 -6.24 21.52 27.63
C GLU A 125 -6.36 21.17 26.14
N LEU A 126 -5.89 22.03 25.24
CA LEU A 126 -5.98 21.79 23.79
C LEU A 126 -5.02 20.68 23.33
N ARG A 127 -3.82 20.59 23.94
CA ARG A 127 -2.90 19.47 23.68
C ARG A 127 -3.44 18.13 24.17
N ASP A 128 -4.22 18.10 25.25
CA ASP A 128 -4.81 16.87 25.78
C ASP A 128 -6.12 16.51 25.02
N GLN A 129 -6.85 17.50 24.48
CA GLN A 129 -8.04 17.30 23.65
C GLN A 129 -7.75 16.93 22.17
N TRP A 130 -6.67 17.43 21.57
CA TRP A 130 -6.44 17.35 20.12
C TRP A 130 -5.17 16.57 19.72
N SER A 131 -5.20 16.02 18.50
CA SER A 131 -4.04 15.55 17.73
C SER A 131 -3.98 16.27 16.39
N VAL A 132 -2.84 16.87 16.07
CA VAL A 132 -2.61 17.62 14.82
C VAL A 132 -1.83 16.74 13.83
N SER A 133 -2.30 16.65 12.59
CA SER A 133 -1.48 16.22 11.44
C SER A 133 -1.38 17.37 10.44
N ALA A 134 -0.28 17.48 9.69
CA ALA A 134 -0.07 18.61 8.80
C ALA A 134 0.57 18.25 7.44
N LEU A 135 0.16 18.99 6.40
CA LEU A 135 0.66 18.92 5.03
C LEU A 135 1.10 20.33 4.60
N PRO A 136 2.37 20.70 4.80
CA PRO A 136 2.83 22.08 4.61
C PRO A 136 2.72 22.64 3.19
N ALA A 137 2.62 21.80 2.14
CA ALA A 137 2.45 22.26 0.77
C ALA A 137 1.62 21.25 -0.05
N VAL A 138 0.46 21.66 -0.57
CA VAL A 138 -0.29 20.90 -1.58
C VAL A 138 0.24 21.27 -2.96
N ALA A 139 1.16 20.43 -3.49
CA ALA A 139 1.95 20.72 -4.69
C ALA A 139 2.07 19.50 -5.64
N PHE A 140 1.01 18.69 -5.72
CA PHE A 140 0.98 17.41 -6.44
C PHE A 140 1.29 17.51 -7.94
N ALA A 141 1.85 16.44 -8.50
CA ALA A 141 2.06 16.27 -9.94
C ALA A 141 0.73 16.34 -10.72
N ASP A 142 0.79 16.78 -11.98
CA ASP A 142 -0.40 16.93 -12.83
C ASP A 142 -1.13 15.59 -13.03
N GLY A 143 -2.42 15.57 -12.71
CA GLY A 143 -3.26 14.37 -12.74
C GLY A 143 -3.32 13.57 -11.43
N ASP A 144 -2.55 13.90 -10.39
CA ASP A 144 -2.74 13.31 -9.06
C ASP A 144 -3.85 14.01 -8.28
N GLU A 145 -5.09 13.63 -8.61
CA GLU A 145 -6.31 14.06 -7.93
C GLU A 145 -6.57 13.30 -6.61
N LYS A 146 -5.72 12.32 -6.24
CA LYS A 146 -6.07 11.29 -5.25
C LYS A 146 -5.25 11.32 -3.98
N SER A 147 -3.95 11.63 -4.05
CA SER A 147 -3.06 11.51 -2.89
C SER A 147 -3.44 12.43 -1.74
N PHE A 148 -3.86 13.67 -2.03
CA PHE A 148 -4.43 14.59 -1.04
C PHE A 148 -5.66 14.00 -0.33
N VAL A 149 -6.67 13.59 -1.10
CA VAL A 149 -7.95 13.10 -0.58
C VAL A 149 -7.75 11.82 0.23
N ARG A 150 -6.92 10.88 -0.25
CA ARG A 150 -6.52 9.66 0.47
C ARG A 150 -5.90 9.99 1.83
N TRP A 151 -4.87 10.83 1.86
CA TRP A 151 -4.15 11.15 3.09
C TRP A 151 -5.06 11.86 4.09
N CYS A 152 -5.80 12.89 3.68
CA CYS A 152 -6.76 13.57 4.55
C CYS A 152 -7.83 12.61 5.08
N THR A 153 -8.33 11.67 4.26
CA THR A 153 -9.29 10.64 4.69
C THR A 153 -8.73 9.76 5.81
N PHE A 154 -7.46 9.35 5.72
CA PHE A 154 -6.83 8.46 6.69
C PHE A 154 -6.19 9.16 7.90
N GLN A 155 -5.89 10.46 7.81
CA GLN A 155 -5.75 11.30 9.01
C GLN A 155 -7.09 11.43 9.77
N ALA A 156 -8.21 11.33 9.04
CA ALA A 156 -9.59 11.31 9.53
C ALA A 156 -9.98 12.54 10.41
N PRO A 157 -9.82 13.78 9.92
CA PRO A 157 -10.05 14.99 10.70
C PRO A 157 -11.49 15.17 11.17
N ASP A 158 -11.66 15.69 12.38
CA ASP A 158 -12.90 16.32 12.84
C ASP A 158 -13.01 17.76 12.34
N VAL A 159 -11.85 18.39 12.14
CA VAL A 159 -11.65 19.76 11.67
C VAL A 159 -10.54 19.78 10.61
N ALA A 160 -10.78 20.45 9.49
CA ALA A 160 -9.78 20.69 8.46
C ALA A 160 -9.49 22.19 8.40
N ILE A 161 -8.22 22.59 8.48
CA ILE A 161 -7.78 23.99 8.50
C ILE A 161 -6.86 24.21 7.31
N GLU A 162 -7.33 25.03 6.37
CA GLU A 162 -6.65 25.37 5.13
C GLU A 162 -6.08 26.79 5.23
N PHE A 163 -4.76 26.90 5.08
CA PHE A 163 -4.09 28.19 4.88
C PHE A 163 -4.04 28.50 3.37
N VAL A 164 -4.50 29.69 3.01
CA VAL A 164 -4.49 30.21 1.62
C VAL A 164 -4.03 31.67 1.65
N ASP A 165 -3.40 32.14 0.57
CA ASP A 165 -3.19 33.58 0.36
C ASP A 165 -4.54 34.28 0.07
N GLU A 166 -4.61 35.60 0.24
CA GLU A 166 -5.89 36.35 0.25
C GLU A 166 -6.69 36.25 -1.06
N ASP A 167 -6.01 36.16 -2.21
CA ASP A 167 -6.61 35.99 -3.54
C ASP A 167 -6.72 34.52 -4.00
N ALA A 168 -6.21 33.57 -3.21
CA ALA A 168 -6.14 32.17 -3.61
C ALA A 168 -7.47 31.43 -3.36
N ARG A 169 -7.87 30.59 -4.32
CA ARG A 169 -9.06 29.74 -4.17
C ARG A 169 -8.74 28.55 -3.25
N PRO A 170 -9.55 28.29 -2.21
CA PRO A 170 -9.44 27.08 -1.41
C PRO A 170 -9.68 25.81 -2.24
N ILE A 171 -8.93 24.76 -1.92
CA ILE A 171 -9.15 23.38 -2.39
C ILE A 171 -10.27 22.74 -1.57
N GLY A 172 -10.25 22.92 -0.25
CA GLY A 172 -11.17 22.31 0.70
C GLY A 172 -10.96 20.80 0.90
N PHE A 173 -11.48 20.28 2.01
CA PHE A 173 -11.53 18.84 2.29
C PHE A 173 -12.98 18.38 2.54
N GLY A 174 -13.77 18.38 1.45
CA GLY A 174 -15.14 17.86 1.44
C GLY A 174 -16.10 18.56 2.42
N ALA A 175 -17.14 17.83 2.83
CA ALA A 175 -18.15 18.28 3.79
C ALA A 175 -18.18 17.45 5.09
N ASP A 176 -17.37 16.38 5.19
CA ASP A 176 -17.41 15.42 6.31
C ASP A 176 -16.68 15.92 7.56
N ALA A 177 -15.62 16.72 7.39
CA ALA A 177 -14.94 17.45 8.46
C ALA A 177 -15.41 18.90 8.49
N HIS A 178 -15.25 19.60 9.62
CA HIS A 178 -15.57 21.03 9.69
C HIS A 178 -14.44 21.85 9.02
N PRO A 179 -14.67 22.51 7.88
CA PRO A 179 -13.63 23.21 7.15
C PRO A 179 -13.47 24.65 7.65
N TRP A 180 -12.24 25.11 7.77
CA TRP A 180 -11.88 26.50 8.05
C TRP A 180 -10.83 26.94 7.04
N VAL A 181 -11.02 28.14 6.47
CA VAL A 181 -10.08 28.79 5.56
C VAL A 181 -9.49 30.00 6.30
N VAL A 182 -8.16 30.14 6.28
CA VAL A 182 -7.43 31.10 7.11
C VAL A 182 -6.33 31.79 6.29
N GLY A 183 -6.33 33.13 6.27
CA GLY A 183 -5.26 33.92 5.64
C GLY A 183 -3.96 33.91 6.46
N PRO A 184 -2.76 34.09 5.85
CA PRO A 184 -1.49 33.78 6.51
C PRO A 184 -1.02 34.84 7.53
N LEU A 185 -1.84 35.86 7.82
CA LEU A 185 -1.47 37.03 8.63
C LEU A 185 -1.97 37.00 10.09
N GLN A 186 -2.85 36.07 10.49
CA GLN A 186 -3.43 36.00 11.85
C GLN A 186 -3.36 34.59 12.47
N ARG A 187 -2.15 34.01 12.48
CA ARG A 187 -1.86 32.58 12.67
C ARG A 187 -2.34 32.00 14.01
N ASN A 188 -1.71 32.39 15.12
CA ASN A 188 -1.83 31.67 16.40
C ASN A 188 -3.20 31.84 17.08
N GLU A 189 -3.68 33.08 17.19
CA GLU A 189 -4.97 33.38 17.84
C GLU A 189 -6.14 32.80 17.06
N SER A 190 -6.10 32.79 15.71
CA SER A 190 -7.10 32.09 14.90
C SER A 190 -7.06 30.58 15.13
N PHE A 191 -5.89 29.97 15.25
CA PHE A 191 -5.78 28.53 15.47
C PHE A 191 -6.35 28.12 16.85
N GLU A 192 -6.05 28.84 17.94
CA GLU A 192 -6.69 28.60 19.25
C GLU A 192 -8.21 28.83 19.18
N ARG A 193 -8.65 29.94 18.59
CA ARG A 193 -10.08 30.28 18.42
C ARG A 193 -10.83 29.22 17.62
N ILE A 194 -10.21 28.64 16.59
CA ILE A 194 -10.80 27.55 15.79
C ILE A 194 -10.90 26.27 16.61
N LEU A 195 -9.84 25.84 17.31
CA LEU A 195 -9.87 24.61 18.11
C LEU A 195 -10.87 24.69 19.28
N ARG A 196 -11.07 25.88 19.87
CA ARG A 196 -12.11 26.13 20.88
C ARG A 196 -13.51 26.28 20.31
N GLY A 197 -13.65 26.91 19.14
CA GLY A 197 -14.93 27.15 18.46
C GLY A 197 -15.45 25.96 17.63
N ALA A 198 -14.62 24.94 17.39
CA ALA A 198 -14.98 23.77 16.59
C ALA A 198 -16.10 22.95 17.23
N LYS A 199 -17.27 22.91 16.57
CA LYS A 199 -18.49 22.16 16.94
C LYS A 199 -18.15 20.84 17.66
N PRO A 200 -18.71 20.55 18.86
CA PRO A 200 -18.42 19.32 19.59
C PRO A 200 -18.74 18.03 18.81
N GLY A 201 -18.06 16.95 19.18
CA GLY A 201 -18.21 15.63 18.55
C GLY A 201 -17.15 15.32 17.48
N ARG A 202 -17.29 14.16 16.84
CA ARG A 202 -16.39 13.70 15.77
C ARG A 202 -17.04 13.84 14.39
N SER A 203 -16.22 13.84 13.34
CA SER A 203 -16.68 13.83 11.95
C SER A 203 -17.20 12.46 11.52
N ASN A 204 -17.94 12.44 10.41
CA ASN A 204 -18.32 11.19 9.73
C ASN A 204 -17.09 10.36 9.37
N VAL A 205 -16.03 11.00 8.84
CA VAL A 205 -14.80 10.32 8.43
C VAL A 205 -14.03 9.74 9.62
N HIS A 206 -13.95 10.45 10.75
CA HIS A 206 -13.35 9.93 11.98
C HIS A 206 -14.14 8.73 12.53
N GLU A 207 -15.47 8.82 12.63
CA GLU A 207 -16.28 7.70 13.11
C GLU A 207 -16.27 6.50 12.14
N THR A 208 -16.18 6.73 10.83
CA THR A 208 -16.04 5.67 9.80
C THR A 208 -14.68 4.97 9.87
N VAL A 209 -13.59 5.71 10.08
CA VAL A 209 -12.27 5.08 10.29
C VAL A 209 -12.24 4.36 11.63
N ARG A 210 -12.82 4.93 12.70
CA ARG A 210 -12.87 4.33 14.03
C ARG A 210 -13.68 3.04 14.07
N SER A 211 -14.87 3.01 13.45
CA SER A 211 -15.71 1.81 13.38
C SER A 211 -14.95 0.68 12.69
N ARG A 212 -14.34 0.96 11.53
CA ARG A 212 -13.59 -0.02 10.74
C ARG A 212 -12.41 -0.63 11.48
N VAL A 213 -11.66 0.18 12.21
CA VAL A 213 -10.50 -0.25 13.01
C VAL A 213 -10.90 -1.02 14.26
N SER A 214 -12.06 -0.72 14.87
CA SER A 214 -12.53 -1.39 16.09
C SER A 214 -13.07 -2.82 15.89
N ARG A 215 -13.17 -3.31 14.65
CA ARG A 215 -13.71 -4.66 14.35
C ARG A 215 -12.69 -5.74 14.70
N ASP A 216 -13.16 -6.77 15.40
CA ASP A 216 -12.39 -7.98 15.68
C ASP A 216 -11.94 -8.67 14.37
N PRO A 217 -10.71 -9.26 14.30
CA PRO A 217 -10.23 -9.95 13.11
C PRO A 217 -11.15 -11.06 12.59
N LEU A 218 -11.89 -11.77 13.45
CA LEU A 218 -12.85 -12.80 13.04
C LEU A 218 -14.06 -12.21 12.31
N THR A 219 -14.48 -11.00 12.67
CA THR A 219 -15.57 -10.28 12.00
C THR A 219 -15.16 -9.87 10.59
N ILE A 220 -13.94 -9.32 10.45
CA ILE A 220 -13.38 -8.99 9.12
C ILE A 220 -13.14 -10.27 8.30
N ALA A 221 -12.64 -11.36 8.91
CA ALA A 221 -12.46 -12.63 8.21
C ALA A 221 -13.78 -13.21 7.69
N LYS A 222 -14.85 -13.21 8.48
CA LYS A 222 -16.19 -13.66 8.05
C LYS A 222 -16.76 -12.80 6.91
N MET A 223 -16.62 -11.47 7.03
CA MET A 223 -17.05 -10.51 6.01
C MET A 223 -16.35 -10.75 4.67
N LEU A 224 -15.02 -10.92 4.69
CA LEU A 224 -14.22 -11.14 3.49
C LEU A 224 -14.42 -12.54 2.90
N ALA A 225 -14.50 -13.60 3.73
CA ALA A 225 -14.76 -14.97 3.26
C ALA A 225 -16.17 -15.12 2.64
N ALA A 226 -17.14 -14.31 3.07
CA ALA A 226 -18.46 -14.28 2.44
C ALA A 226 -18.42 -13.62 1.06
N LYS A 227 -17.68 -12.51 0.94
CA LYS A 227 -17.61 -11.67 -0.28
C LYS A 227 -16.63 -12.19 -1.35
N TYR A 228 -15.56 -12.87 -0.95
CA TYR A 228 -14.45 -13.23 -1.83
C TYR A 228 -14.24 -14.76 -1.96
N PRO A 229 -13.75 -15.25 -3.11
CA PRO A 229 -13.60 -14.52 -4.38
C PRO A 229 -14.96 -14.21 -5.00
N GLY A 230 -15.09 -13.03 -5.62
CA GLY A 230 -16.23 -12.67 -6.46
C GLY A 230 -16.20 -13.36 -7.83
N ALA A 231 -15.02 -13.73 -8.32
CA ALA A 231 -14.82 -14.43 -9.60
C ALA A 231 -14.12 -15.80 -9.45
N PRO A 232 -14.82 -16.85 -8.97
CA PRO A 232 -14.33 -18.24 -8.91
C PRO A 232 -13.61 -18.73 -10.17
N SER A 233 -12.30 -18.94 -10.05
CA SER A 233 -11.41 -19.36 -11.15
C SER A 233 -10.14 -20.05 -10.60
N ILE A 234 -9.47 -20.86 -11.43
CA ILE A 234 -8.18 -21.45 -11.05
C ILE A 234 -7.08 -20.42 -11.28
N SER A 235 -6.83 -19.66 -10.22
CA SER A 235 -5.74 -18.70 -10.07
C SER A 235 -5.36 -18.63 -8.60
N TYR A 236 -4.14 -18.17 -8.29
CA TYR A 236 -3.69 -17.96 -6.91
C TYR A 236 -4.66 -17.07 -6.11
N ILE A 237 -5.35 -16.14 -6.78
CA ILE A 237 -6.21 -15.13 -6.15
C ILE A 237 -7.44 -15.77 -5.46
N PRO A 238 -8.38 -16.43 -6.18
CA PRO A 238 -9.40 -17.29 -5.57
C PRO A 238 -8.86 -18.31 -4.59
N SER A 239 -7.68 -18.88 -4.87
CA SER A 239 -7.15 -19.97 -4.06
C SER A 239 -6.64 -19.50 -2.69
N VAL A 240 -6.04 -18.31 -2.57
CA VAL A 240 -5.73 -17.69 -1.28
C VAL A 240 -7.02 -17.38 -0.50
N ALA A 241 -8.05 -16.85 -1.18
CA ALA A 241 -9.35 -16.59 -0.53
C ALA A 241 -10.03 -17.89 -0.05
N TRP A 242 -9.99 -18.96 -0.85
CA TRP A 242 -10.51 -20.27 -0.46
C TRP A 242 -9.67 -20.92 0.66
N THR A 243 -8.34 -20.84 0.63
CA THR A 243 -7.47 -21.28 1.74
C THR A 243 -7.83 -20.53 3.03
N GLY A 244 -7.99 -19.21 2.98
CA GLY A 244 -8.44 -18.41 4.12
C GLY A 244 -9.83 -18.83 4.62
N THR A 245 -10.76 -19.12 3.70
CA THR A 245 -12.12 -19.59 4.00
C THR A 245 -12.13 -20.99 4.65
N LEU A 246 -11.28 -21.92 4.18
CA LEU A 246 -11.12 -23.24 4.80
C LEU A 246 -10.58 -23.12 6.23
N ARG A 247 -9.54 -22.29 6.43
CA ARG A 247 -9.00 -22.00 7.78
C ARG A 247 -10.04 -21.35 8.70
N LEU A 248 -10.84 -20.41 8.18
CA LEU A 248 -11.96 -19.81 8.92
C LEU A 248 -13.01 -20.86 9.33
N GLY A 249 -13.35 -21.81 8.45
CA GLY A 249 -14.21 -22.94 8.76
C GLY A 249 -13.65 -23.80 9.90
N SER A 250 -12.35 -24.13 9.86
CA SER A 250 -11.68 -24.87 10.95
C SER A 250 -11.61 -24.08 12.27
N ILE A 251 -11.50 -22.75 12.21
CA ILE A 251 -11.47 -21.87 13.40
C ILE A 251 -12.85 -21.73 14.04
N THR A 252 -13.92 -21.71 13.24
CA THR A 252 -15.29 -21.43 13.70
C THR A 252 -16.12 -22.68 13.95
N GLY A 253 -15.74 -23.82 13.39
CA GLY A 253 -16.57 -25.04 13.35
C GLY A 253 -17.76 -24.95 12.39
N ASP A 254 -17.91 -23.84 11.67
CA ASP A 254 -19.04 -23.58 10.78
C ASP A 254 -18.80 -24.20 9.39
N ALA A 255 -19.57 -25.24 9.10
CA ALA A 255 -19.47 -26.00 7.86
C ALA A 255 -19.88 -25.20 6.60
N SER A 256 -20.55 -24.05 6.74
CA SER A 256 -20.95 -23.23 5.59
C SER A 256 -19.75 -22.69 4.81
N TRP A 257 -18.63 -22.40 5.49
CA TRP A 257 -17.38 -21.97 4.86
C TRP A 257 -16.76 -23.08 4.00
N ARG A 258 -16.77 -24.33 4.51
CA ARG A 258 -16.35 -25.50 3.72
C ARG A 258 -17.29 -25.71 2.52
N ALA A 259 -18.60 -25.62 2.72
CA ALA A 259 -19.59 -25.74 1.65
C ALA A 259 -19.48 -24.64 0.58
N LYS A 260 -19.06 -23.41 0.95
CA LYS A 260 -18.72 -22.33 0.00
C LYS A 260 -17.60 -22.77 -0.94
N VAL A 261 -16.48 -23.23 -0.38
CA VAL A 261 -15.30 -23.66 -1.14
C VAL A 261 -15.59 -24.92 -1.95
N ASP A 262 -16.30 -25.91 -1.40
CA ASP A 262 -16.70 -27.10 -2.15
C ASP A 262 -17.57 -26.74 -3.36
N ARG A 263 -18.58 -25.86 -3.19
CA ARG A 263 -19.44 -25.40 -4.29
C ARG A 263 -18.66 -24.64 -5.36
N GLU A 264 -17.79 -23.72 -4.96
CA GLU A 264 -17.05 -22.85 -5.89
C GLU A 264 -15.93 -23.59 -6.63
N THR A 265 -15.33 -24.62 -6.01
CA THR A 265 -14.31 -25.47 -6.65
C THR A 265 -14.88 -26.69 -7.39
N SER A 266 -16.18 -26.97 -7.28
CA SER A 266 -16.78 -28.21 -7.80
C SER A 266 -16.53 -28.47 -9.30
N PRO A 267 -16.55 -27.48 -10.22
CA PRO A 267 -16.44 -27.76 -11.66
C PRO A 267 -15.10 -28.39 -12.07
N TRP A 268 -14.04 -28.19 -11.29
CA TRP A 268 -12.73 -28.80 -11.52
C TRP A 268 -12.59 -30.16 -10.83
N ARG A 269 -13.36 -30.41 -9.76
CA ARG A 269 -13.38 -31.69 -9.01
C ARG A 269 -14.35 -32.72 -9.61
N SER A 270 -15.33 -32.26 -10.41
CA SER A 270 -16.18 -33.10 -11.27
C SER A 270 -15.51 -33.42 -12.61
N GLY A 271 -14.73 -32.48 -13.15
CA GLY A 271 -14.16 -32.54 -14.49
C GLY A 271 -14.90 -31.69 -15.54
N ASP A 272 -15.96 -30.97 -15.14
CA ASP A 272 -16.73 -30.06 -16.03
C ASP A 272 -15.89 -28.90 -16.59
N LYS A 273 -14.78 -28.55 -15.92
CA LYS A 273 -13.78 -27.60 -16.37
C LYS A 273 -12.37 -28.20 -16.27
N PRO A 274 -11.50 -28.03 -17.28
CA PRO A 274 -10.10 -28.40 -17.17
C PRO A 274 -9.37 -27.50 -16.18
N LEU A 275 -8.35 -28.05 -15.52
CA LEU A 275 -7.53 -27.35 -14.52
C LEU A 275 -6.64 -26.26 -15.17
N PHE A 276 -6.22 -26.48 -16.41
CA PHE A 276 -5.43 -25.57 -17.23
C PHE A 276 -5.99 -25.52 -18.65
N GLY A 277 -5.89 -24.38 -19.32
CA GLY A 277 -6.07 -24.29 -20.78
C GLY A 277 -4.76 -24.53 -21.54
N ASP A 278 -4.84 -24.56 -22.87
CA ASP A 278 -3.75 -24.91 -23.80
C ASP A 278 -2.42 -24.20 -23.48
N ARG A 279 -2.48 -22.92 -23.09
CA ARG A 279 -1.34 -22.17 -22.55
C ARG A 279 -1.41 -22.12 -21.02
N ILE A 280 -0.71 -23.05 -20.38
CA ILE A 280 -0.46 -23.09 -18.93
C ILE A 280 0.07 -21.72 -18.45
N GLN A 281 -0.50 -21.22 -17.35
CA GLN A 281 -0.07 -20.01 -16.66
C GLN A 281 0.40 -20.36 -15.25
N LEU A 282 1.48 -19.73 -14.76
CA LEU A 282 1.95 -19.93 -13.39
C LEU A 282 0.89 -19.54 -12.34
N THR A 283 0.09 -18.50 -12.60
CA THR A 283 -1.04 -18.12 -11.75
C THR A 283 -2.06 -19.25 -11.58
N ALA A 284 -2.30 -20.06 -12.62
CA ALA A 284 -3.18 -21.22 -12.56
C ALA A 284 -2.54 -22.43 -11.86
N ILE A 285 -1.22 -22.63 -12.01
CA ILE A 285 -0.47 -23.63 -11.22
C ILE A 285 -0.58 -23.30 -9.72
N ALA A 286 -0.36 -22.04 -9.34
CA ALA A 286 -0.60 -21.54 -8.00
C ALA A 286 -2.08 -21.65 -7.57
N GLY A 287 -3.01 -21.67 -8.54
CA GLY A 287 -4.42 -21.98 -8.33
C GLY A 287 -4.71 -23.41 -7.83
N THR A 288 -3.70 -24.28 -7.75
CA THR A 288 -3.87 -25.66 -7.23
C THR A 288 -3.71 -25.79 -5.72
N ILE A 289 -3.27 -24.74 -5.01
CA ILE A 289 -3.10 -24.79 -3.54
C ILE A 289 -4.39 -25.15 -2.80
N VAL A 290 -5.55 -24.69 -3.30
CA VAL A 290 -6.86 -25.03 -2.72
C VAL A 290 -7.14 -26.53 -2.76
N PHE A 291 -6.70 -27.23 -3.80
CA PHE A 291 -6.92 -28.67 -3.93
C PHE A 291 -6.02 -29.47 -3.00
N ALA A 292 -4.83 -28.97 -2.71
CA ALA A 292 -3.98 -29.55 -1.68
C ALA A 292 -4.57 -29.37 -0.27
N ASP A 293 -5.15 -28.21 0.02
CA ASP A 293 -5.81 -27.93 1.29
C ASP A 293 -7.11 -28.75 1.45
N LEU A 294 -7.90 -28.89 0.38
CA LEU A 294 -9.07 -29.78 0.34
C LEU A 294 -8.68 -31.27 0.48
N ALA A 295 -7.56 -31.70 -0.11
CA ALA A 295 -7.05 -33.07 0.03
C ALA A 295 -6.53 -33.37 1.45
N ALA A 296 -5.87 -32.40 2.09
CA ALA A 296 -5.53 -32.49 3.52
C ALA A 296 -6.79 -32.56 4.39
N ALA A 297 -7.86 -31.88 3.98
CA ALA A 297 -9.21 -31.97 4.57
C ALA A 297 -10.08 -33.11 3.95
N GLY A 298 -9.44 -34.22 3.54
CA GLY A 298 -10.11 -35.50 3.20
C GLY A 298 -10.62 -35.69 1.78
N ASP A 299 -10.50 -34.71 0.87
CA ASP A 299 -10.99 -34.84 -0.50
C ASP A 299 -10.01 -35.62 -1.41
N ALA A 300 -10.32 -36.89 -1.63
CA ALA A 300 -9.56 -37.78 -2.50
C ALA A 300 -9.54 -37.35 -3.99
N ARG A 301 -10.55 -36.62 -4.49
CA ARG A 301 -10.54 -36.09 -5.87
C ARG A 301 -9.64 -34.87 -5.99
N ALA A 302 -9.66 -34.00 -4.98
CA ALA A 302 -8.77 -32.85 -4.92
C ALA A 302 -7.28 -33.26 -4.91
N ARG A 303 -6.93 -34.41 -4.32
CA ARG A 303 -5.55 -34.92 -4.31
C ARG A 303 -4.93 -35.00 -5.71
N ALA A 304 -5.66 -35.52 -6.71
CA ALA A 304 -5.17 -35.66 -8.08
C ALA A 304 -4.89 -34.30 -8.75
N LEU A 305 -5.73 -33.28 -8.48
CA LEU A 305 -5.54 -31.92 -9.00
C LEU A 305 -4.35 -31.21 -8.33
N ALA A 306 -4.17 -31.45 -7.03
CA ALA A 306 -3.03 -30.94 -6.26
C ALA A 306 -1.69 -31.55 -6.71
N ASP A 307 -1.68 -32.83 -7.06
CA ASP A 307 -0.49 -33.54 -7.53
C ASP A 307 -0.16 -33.15 -9.00
N GLN A 308 -1.16 -32.88 -9.85
CA GLN A 308 -0.95 -32.26 -11.17
C GLN A 308 -0.30 -30.87 -11.06
N GLY A 309 -0.77 -30.04 -10.12
CA GLY A 309 -0.19 -28.74 -9.83
C GLY A 309 1.29 -28.83 -9.41
N ALA A 310 1.60 -29.74 -8.48
CA ALA A 310 2.97 -30.00 -8.04
C ALA A 310 3.88 -30.46 -9.19
N ALA A 311 3.40 -31.36 -10.05
CA ALA A 311 4.14 -31.85 -11.22
C ALA A 311 4.46 -30.76 -12.26
N LEU A 312 3.66 -29.70 -12.35
CA LEU A 312 4.00 -28.52 -13.17
C LEU A 312 4.90 -27.52 -12.42
N ALA A 313 4.68 -27.33 -11.12
CA ALA A 313 5.50 -26.45 -10.27
C ALA A 313 6.96 -26.95 -10.14
N MET A 314 7.20 -28.26 -10.23
CA MET A 314 8.55 -28.85 -10.25
C MET A 314 9.30 -28.66 -11.58
N LYS A 315 8.68 -28.13 -12.64
CA LYS A 315 9.37 -27.93 -13.93
C LYS A 315 10.27 -26.70 -13.91
N GLU A 316 11.45 -26.86 -14.45
CA GLU A 316 12.50 -25.84 -14.52
C GLU A 316 13.16 -25.80 -15.90
N LYS A 317 13.34 -24.59 -16.44
CA LYS A 317 14.06 -24.33 -17.69
C LYS A 317 15.58 -24.24 -17.50
N ALA A 318 16.02 -23.97 -16.28
CA ALA A 318 17.41 -24.06 -15.83
C ALA A 318 17.45 -24.28 -14.30
N PRO A 319 18.53 -24.81 -13.72
CA PRO A 319 18.62 -25.05 -12.28
C PRO A 319 18.36 -23.78 -11.44
N GLY A 320 17.33 -23.84 -10.59
CA GLY A 320 16.87 -22.71 -9.78
C GLY A 320 16.04 -21.70 -10.57
N VAL A 321 15.41 -22.07 -11.68
CA VAL A 321 14.61 -21.20 -12.56
C VAL A 321 13.40 -21.98 -13.08
N THR A 322 12.21 -21.69 -12.56
CA THR A 322 10.98 -22.40 -12.95
C THR A 322 10.62 -22.17 -14.43
N GLU A 323 10.09 -23.22 -15.06
CA GLU A 323 9.59 -23.23 -16.43
C GLU A 323 8.64 -22.05 -16.70
N TYR A 324 7.57 -21.96 -15.90
CA TYR A 324 6.44 -21.06 -16.14
C TYR A 324 6.59 -19.66 -15.51
N GLY A 325 7.67 -19.40 -14.77
CA GLY A 325 7.89 -18.15 -14.04
C GLY A 325 8.60 -17.05 -14.83
N GLY A 326 8.40 -15.81 -14.36
CA GLY A 326 8.92 -14.58 -14.98
C GLY A 326 10.35 -14.20 -14.58
N GLY A 327 10.93 -14.87 -13.58
CA GLY A 327 12.16 -14.43 -12.91
C GLY A 327 11.89 -13.39 -11.81
N TRP A 328 10.67 -13.40 -11.24
CA TRP A 328 10.15 -12.36 -10.35
C TRP A 328 9.92 -12.89 -8.93
N THR A 329 9.75 -11.98 -7.96
CA THR A 329 9.31 -12.30 -6.58
C THR A 329 8.03 -13.12 -6.54
N ASP A 330 7.13 -12.89 -7.50
CA ASP A 330 5.86 -13.59 -7.70
C ASP A 330 6.05 -15.10 -7.82
N ASP A 331 7.11 -15.54 -8.51
CA ASP A 331 7.44 -16.95 -8.67
C ASP A 331 7.74 -17.62 -7.32
N MET A 332 8.33 -16.88 -6.37
CA MET A 332 8.64 -17.38 -5.02
C MET A 332 7.38 -17.80 -4.27
N PHE A 333 6.27 -17.08 -4.42
CA PHE A 333 5.00 -17.55 -3.87
C PHE A 333 4.33 -18.59 -4.76
N MET A 334 4.15 -18.27 -6.05
CA MET A 334 3.29 -19.03 -6.94
C MET A 334 3.76 -20.46 -7.19
N VAL A 335 5.08 -20.68 -7.25
CA VAL A 335 5.64 -22.04 -7.39
C VAL A 335 5.69 -22.72 -6.03
N THR A 336 6.30 -22.09 -5.03
CA THR A 336 6.72 -22.84 -3.83
C THR A 336 5.63 -23.02 -2.80
N SER A 337 4.51 -22.27 -2.86
CA SER A 337 3.32 -22.55 -2.05
C SER A 337 2.60 -23.85 -2.45
N VAL A 338 2.69 -24.25 -3.72
CA VAL A 338 2.21 -25.54 -4.24
C VAL A 338 3.15 -26.67 -3.81
N LEU A 339 4.46 -26.47 -4.01
CA LEU A 339 5.49 -27.45 -3.65
C LEU A 339 5.58 -27.70 -2.14
N ALA A 340 5.48 -26.65 -1.31
CA ALA A 340 5.41 -26.75 0.14
C ALA A 340 4.23 -27.64 0.57
N ARG A 341 3.05 -27.43 -0.02
CA ARG A 341 1.87 -28.28 0.24
C ARG A 341 2.07 -29.72 -0.24
N ALA A 342 2.82 -29.98 -1.31
CA ALA A 342 3.17 -31.33 -1.73
C ALA A 342 4.13 -31.99 -0.72
N GLY A 343 5.15 -31.26 -0.25
CA GLY A 343 6.03 -31.69 0.85
C GLY A 343 5.28 -32.04 2.13
N ALA A 344 4.28 -31.23 2.51
CA ALA A 344 3.39 -31.54 3.64
C ALA A 344 2.55 -32.82 3.45
N ARG A 345 2.36 -33.28 2.20
CA ARG A 345 1.72 -34.57 1.85
C ARG A 345 2.73 -35.72 1.65
N GLY A 346 4.01 -35.52 1.99
CA GLY A 346 5.08 -36.53 1.93
C GLY A 346 6.00 -36.45 0.71
N ASP A 347 5.81 -35.48 -0.21
CA ASP A 347 6.67 -35.32 -1.38
C ASP A 347 7.97 -34.56 -1.03
N SER A 348 9.00 -35.31 -0.62
CA SER A 348 10.32 -34.76 -0.30
C SER A 348 11.00 -34.09 -1.49
N GLN A 349 10.77 -34.56 -2.73
CA GLN A 349 11.34 -33.96 -3.93
C GLN A 349 10.74 -32.58 -4.21
N ALA A 350 9.44 -32.40 -4.01
CA ALA A 350 8.79 -31.10 -4.08
C ALA A 350 9.32 -30.16 -2.99
N LEU A 351 9.54 -30.63 -1.76
CA LEU A 351 10.09 -29.80 -0.68
C LEU A 351 11.52 -29.34 -0.98
N GLU A 352 12.42 -30.23 -1.40
CA GLU A 352 13.80 -29.85 -1.77
C GLU A 352 13.83 -28.92 -2.99
N THR A 353 12.90 -29.11 -3.93
CA THR A 353 12.72 -28.17 -5.07
C THR A 353 12.25 -26.80 -4.59
N ALA A 354 11.32 -26.72 -3.64
CA ALA A 354 10.91 -25.46 -3.00
C ALA A 354 12.09 -24.77 -2.29
N VAL A 355 12.90 -25.52 -1.55
CA VAL A 355 14.10 -25.00 -0.84
C VAL A 355 15.09 -24.41 -1.82
N ARG A 356 15.42 -25.16 -2.88
CA ARG A 356 16.37 -24.77 -3.91
C ARG A 356 15.90 -23.57 -4.73
N LEU A 357 14.61 -23.52 -5.09
CA LEU A 357 14.01 -22.36 -5.75
C LEU A 357 14.04 -21.12 -4.86
N LEU A 358 13.55 -21.19 -3.62
CA LEU A 358 13.57 -20.02 -2.71
C LEU A 358 14.99 -19.51 -2.47
N THR A 359 15.96 -20.40 -2.32
CA THR A 359 17.38 -20.04 -2.18
C THR A 359 17.91 -19.34 -3.44
N ALA A 360 17.63 -19.88 -4.63
CA ALA A 360 18.10 -19.34 -5.90
C ALA A 360 17.40 -18.03 -6.32
N TYR A 361 16.15 -17.81 -5.91
CA TYR A 361 15.48 -16.52 -6.10
C TYR A 361 15.98 -15.48 -5.09
N ALA A 362 16.14 -15.86 -3.81
CA ALA A 362 16.70 -14.96 -2.79
C ALA A 362 18.11 -14.47 -3.15
N SER A 363 18.99 -15.34 -3.67
CA SER A 363 20.35 -14.96 -4.06
C SER A 363 20.43 -14.03 -5.29
N ARG A 364 19.32 -13.79 -6.00
CA ARG A 364 19.24 -12.90 -7.17
C ARG A 364 18.39 -11.65 -6.92
N LEU A 365 17.37 -11.75 -6.06
CA LEU A 365 16.37 -10.71 -5.84
C LEU A 365 16.51 -9.96 -4.52
N GLN A 366 17.13 -10.58 -3.48
CA GLN A 366 17.27 -9.93 -2.18
C GLN A 366 18.46 -8.97 -2.19
N ARG A 367 18.18 -7.69 -1.92
CA ARG A 367 19.15 -6.60 -1.78
C ARG A 367 20.01 -6.80 -0.51
N PRO A 368 21.20 -6.18 -0.43
CA PRO A 368 22.03 -6.19 0.78
C PRO A 368 21.33 -5.61 2.03
N ASP A 369 20.37 -4.69 1.85
CA ASP A 369 19.54 -4.14 2.92
C ASP A 369 18.45 -5.11 3.43
N GLY A 370 18.20 -6.21 2.72
CA GLY A 370 17.22 -7.25 3.05
C GLY A 370 15.89 -7.16 2.29
N LEU A 371 15.57 -6.05 1.63
CA LEU A 371 14.40 -5.93 0.75
C LEU A 371 14.56 -6.77 -0.52
N PHE A 372 13.47 -7.04 -1.23
CA PHE A 372 13.51 -7.71 -2.54
C PHE A 372 13.24 -6.73 -3.68
N ASN A 373 14.06 -6.76 -4.73
CA ASN A 373 13.67 -6.21 -6.03
C ASN A 373 12.63 -7.14 -6.68
N HIS A 374 11.64 -6.57 -7.38
CA HIS A 374 10.58 -7.35 -8.05
C HIS A 374 11.15 -8.37 -9.07
N ALA A 375 12.17 -7.99 -9.82
CA ALA A 375 12.89 -8.83 -10.78
C ALA A 375 14.40 -8.62 -10.63
N VAL A 376 15.22 -9.48 -11.25
CA VAL A 376 16.69 -9.48 -11.09
C VAL A 376 17.29 -8.10 -11.42
N ASP A 377 16.92 -7.53 -12.57
CA ASP A 377 17.29 -6.19 -13.01
C ASP A 377 16.18 -5.16 -12.74
N GLY A 378 15.30 -5.45 -11.78
CA GLY A 378 14.13 -4.63 -11.43
C GLY A 378 14.50 -3.40 -10.60
N PRO A 379 13.96 -2.20 -10.90
CA PRO A 379 14.42 -0.94 -10.31
C PRO A 379 13.82 -0.61 -8.93
N ALA A 380 12.94 -1.46 -8.39
CA ALA A 380 12.08 -1.12 -7.26
C ALA A 380 11.85 -2.29 -6.30
N ALA A 381 11.84 -1.98 -4.99
CA ALA A 381 11.29 -2.86 -3.98
C ALA A 381 9.75 -2.74 -3.97
N TRP A 382 9.11 -3.31 -5.00
CA TRP A 382 7.65 -3.30 -5.17
C TRP A 382 6.95 -3.93 -3.95
N GLY A 383 5.89 -3.28 -3.45
CA GLY A 383 5.22 -3.63 -2.20
C GLY A 383 4.66 -5.04 -2.21
N ARG A 384 3.76 -5.34 -3.14
CA ARG A 384 3.21 -6.69 -3.30
C ARG A 384 4.25 -7.72 -3.75
N GLY A 385 5.27 -7.30 -4.50
CA GLY A 385 6.42 -8.17 -4.84
C GLY A 385 7.16 -8.66 -3.59
N ASN A 386 7.45 -7.74 -2.66
CA ASN A 386 7.96 -8.09 -1.34
C ASN A 386 6.95 -8.97 -0.57
N GLY A 387 5.64 -8.69 -0.69
CA GLY A 387 4.58 -9.59 -0.21
C GLY A 387 4.71 -11.04 -0.71
N PHE A 388 4.94 -11.26 -2.01
CA PHE A 388 5.13 -12.59 -2.58
C PHE A 388 6.42 -13.27 -2.11
N ALA A 389 7.54 -12.55 -2.01
CA ALA A 389 8.77 -13.10 -1.43
C ALA A 389 8.55 -13.56 0.01
N ALA A 390 7.87 -12.74 0.83
CA ALA A 390 7.52 -13.08 2.21
C ALA A 390 6.56 -14.29 2.29
N PHE A 391 5.56 -14.37 1.40
CA PHE A 391 4.62 -15.49 1.36
C PHE A 391 5.27 -16.81 0.93
N GLY A 392 6.13 -16.81 -0.09
CA GLY A 392 6.86 -18.00 -0.53
C GLY A 392 7.72 -18.60 0.58
N LEU A 393 8.49 -17.74 1.26
CA LEU A 393 9.30 -18.10 2.42
C LEU A 393 8.43 -18.58 3.60
N MET A 394 7.35 -17.86 3.92
CA MET A 394 6.43 -18.19 5.01
C MET A 394 5.77 -19.57 4.82
N GLU A 395 5.19 -19.84 3.65
CA GLU A 395 4.48 -21.09 3.37
C GLU A 395 5.44 -22.29 3.42
N ALA A 396 6.65 -22.16 2.86
CA ALA A 396 7.67 -23.19 2.93
C ALA A 396 8.19 -23.42 4.37
N LEU A 397 8.51 -22.36 5.11
CA LEU A 397 8.97 -22.45 6.50
C LEU A 397 7.89 -23.00 7.46
N THR A 398 6.59 -22.87 7.09
CA THR A 398 5.45 -23.40 7.86
C THR A 398 5.41 -24.93 7.85
N VAL A 399 5.74 -25.56 6.71
CA VAL A 399 5.67 -27.02 6.53
C VAL A 399 7.01 -27.73 6.72
N MET A 400 8.12 -27.01 6.60
CA MET A 400 9.47 -27.58 6.58
C MET A 400 9.88 -28.16 7.94
N PRO A 401 10.28 -29.45 8.02
CA PRO A 401 10.74 -30.08 9.25
C PRO A 401 11.86 -29.28 9.94
N ALA A 402 11.83 -29.19 11.26
CA ALA A 402 12.81 -28.41 12.03
C ALA A 402 14.27 -28.86 11.81
N SER A 403 14.48 -30.12 11.44
CA SER A 403 15.77 -30.76 11.13
C SER A 403 16.21 -30.63 9.65
N HIS A 404 15.41 -30.02 8.78
CA HIS A 404 15.71 -29.92 7.35
C HIS A 404 16.94 -29.03 7.11
N PRO A 405 17.98 -29.48 6.35
CA PRO A 405 19.26 -28.77 6.28
C PRO A 405 19.14 -27.34 5.74
N GLY A 406 18.34 -27.13 4.68
CA GLY A 406 18.08 -25.80 4.12
C GLY A 406 17.29 -24.84 5.02
N ARG A 407 16.72 -25.30 6.16
CA ARG A 407 15.81 -24.48 6.98
C ARG A 407 16.50 -23.26 7.59
N ALA A 408 17.75 -23.39 8.02
CA ALA A 408 18.51 -22.30 8.62
C ALA A 408 18.73 -21.15 7.60
N ALA A 409 19.06 -21.49 6.35
CA ALA A 409 19.29 -20.51 5.29
C ALA A 409 18.01 -19.74 4.90
N LEU A 410 16.88 -20.44 4.71
CA LEU A 410 15.61 -19.78 4.41
C LEU A 410 15.10 -18.92 5.59
N LEU A 411 15.36 -19.34 6.83
CA LEU A 411 15.00 -18.58 8.03
C LEU A 411 15.84 -17.30 8.17
N ASP A 412 17.11 -17.31 7.77
CA ASP A 412 17.95 -16.11 7.66
C ASP A 412 17.43 -15.15 6.57
N VAL A 413 17.18 -15.64 5.36
CA VAL A 413 16.58 -14.86 4.25
C VAL A 413 15.29 -14.16 4.71
N PHE A 414 14.40 -14.91 5.35
CA PHE A 414 13.15 -14.41 5.92
C PHE A 414 13.39 -13.37 7.03
N ARG A 415 14.31 -13.62 7.97
CA ARG A 415 14.62 -12.70 9.07
C ARG A 415 15.20 -11.38 8.59
N ARG A 416 16.16 -11.41 7.65
CA ARG A 416 16.72 -10.19 7.03
C ARG A 416 15.63 -9.41 6.28
N HIS A 417 14.73 -10.10 5.59
CA HIS A 417 13.60 -9.45 4.92
C HIS A 417 12.62 -8.78 5.88
N MET A 418 12.18 -9.48 6.92
CA MET A 418 11.27 -8.92 7.93
C MET A 418 11.93 -7.77 8.71
N ALA A 419 13.23 -7.86 9.01
CA ALA A 419 13.98 -6.80 9.66
C ALA A 419 14.09 -5.52 8.80
N ALA A 420 14.30 -5.68 7.49
CA ALA A 420 14.31 -4.58 6.52
C ALA A 420 12.93 -3.93 6.39
N VAL A 421 11.91 -4.72 6.07
CA VAL A 421 10.52 -4.28 5.91
C VAL A 421 10.01 -3.55 7.17
N LYS A 422 10.40 -3.98 8.37
CA LYS A 422 10.07 -3.32 9.64
C LYS A 422 10.55 -1.87 9.75
N GLN A 423 11.63 -1.47 9.06
CA GLN A 423 12.10 -0.07 9.06
C GLN A 423 11.23 0.85 8.19
N HIS A 424 10.54 0.30 7.18
CA HIS A 424 9.81 1.08 6.18
C HIS A 424 8.31 1.24 6.47
N VAL A 425 7.81 0.71 7.58
CA VAL A 425 6.42 0.87 8.00
C VAL A 425 6.06 2.34 8.22
N ALA A 426 4.92 2.77 7.70
CA ALA A 426 4.45 4.16 7.80
C ALA A 426 3.85 4.49 9.19
N PRO A 427 3.56 5.78 9.50
CA PRO A 427 2.98 6.20 10.79
C PRO A 427 1.58 5.62 11.01
N ASP A 428 0.80 5.55 9.93
CA ASP A 428 -0.48 4.84 9.80
C ASP A 428 -0.38 3.30 9.91
N GLY A 429 0.84 2.76 9.97
CA GLY A 429 1.10 1.33 10.12
C GLY A 429 1.20 0.54 8.81
N MET A 430 0.91 1.15 7.66
CA MET A 430 0.91 0.45 6.37
C MET A 430 2.31 0.38 5.73
N TRP A 431 2.41 -0.43 4.68
CA TRP A 431 3.49 -0.38 3.72
C TRP A 431 3.03 0.27 2.41
N ARG A 432 3.99 0.56 1.53
CA ARG A 432 3.79 1.35 0.31
C ARG A 432 3.89 0.48 -0.94
N GLU A 433 3.32 0.95 -2.05
CA GLU A 433 3.45 0.33 -3.38
C GLU A 433 4.93 0.21 -3.82
N VAL A 434 5.81 1.10 -3.36
CA VAL A 434 7.27 0.89 -3.36
C VAL A 434 7.80 1.09 -1.94
N ILE A 435 8.33 0.03 -1.33
CA ILE A 435 8.63 -0.04 0.12
C ILE A 435 9.63 1.05 0.55
N ASP A 436 10.68 1.26 -0.24
CA ASP A 436 11.77 2.19 0.05
C ASP A 436 11.55 3.64 -0.43
N GLU A 437 10.38 3.97 -0.99
CA GLU A 437 10.05 5.32 -1.46
C GLU A 437 8.98 5.98 -0.57
N PRO A 438 9.34 6.95 0.32
CA PRO A 438 8.40 7.52 1.29
C PRO A 438 7.12 8.13 0.68
N ALA A 439 7.25 8.69 -0.53
CA ALA A 439 6.19 9.33 -1.30
C ALA A 439 5.25 8.35 -2.04
N SER A 440 5.57 7.06 -2.05
CA SER A 440 4.69 6.05 -2.64
C SER A 440 3.44 5.85 -1.77
N TYR A 441 2.29 5.64 -2.41
CA TYR A 441 1.01 5.52 -1.72
C TYR A 441 0.96 4.26 -0.84
N ARG A 442 0.15 4.30 0.24
CA ARG A 442 -0.07 3.14 1.12
C ARG A 442 -0.86 2.09 0.36
N GLU A 443 -0.38 0.85 0.32
CA GLU A 443 -0.94 -0.19 -0.52
C GLU A 443 -1.43 -1.38 0.32
N GLU A 444 -2.66 -1.80 0.05
CA GLU A 444 -3.38 -2.76 0.87
C GLU A 444 -2.74 -4.15 0.81
N THR A 445 -2.45 -4.68 -0.39
CA THR A 445 -1.99 -6.08 -0.51
C THR A 445 -0.59 -6.29 0.06
N ALA A 446 0.34 -5.34 -0.18
CA ALA A 446 1.63 -5.29 0.47
C ALA A 446 1.49 -5.30 1.99
N THR A 447 0.59 -4.47 2.52
CA THR A 447 0.34 -4.38 3.96
C THR A 447 -0.20 -5.69 4.53
N ALA A 448 -1.23 -6.26 3.91
CA ALA A 448 -1.82 -7.53 4.31
C ALA A 448 -0.80 -8.68 4.27
N MET A 449 -0.03 -8.80 3.19
CA MET A 449 0.93 -9.90 3.00
C MET A 449 2.13 -9.80 3.95
N LEU A 450 2.74 -8.61 4.07
CA LEU A 450 3.91 -8.40 4.94
C LEU A 450 3.54 -8.51 6.42
N MET A 451 2.38 -7.98 6.82
CA MET A 451 1.87 -8.17 8.18
C MET A 451 1.56 -9.65 8.47
N THR A 452 0.93 -10.38 7.56
CA THR A 452 0.62 -11.82 7.73
C THR A 452 1.90 -12.64 7.92
N ALA A 453 2.94 -12.35 7.13
CA ALA A 453 4.25 -12.98 7.28
C ALA A 453 4.88 -12.70 8.65
N MET A 454 4.86 -11.44 9.12
CA MET A 454 5.34 -11.10 10.46
C MET A 454 4.51 -11.75 11.57
N ALA A 455 3.18 -11.75 11.45
CA ALA A 455 2.25 -12.37 12.41
C ALA A 455 2.50 -13.87 12.55
N ARG A 456 2.63 -14.61 11.43
CA ARG A 456 3.00 -16.02 11.46
C ARG A 456 4.41 -16.24 11.99
N GLY A 457 5.34 -15.36 11.63
CA GLY A 457 6.71 -15.37 12.14
C GLY A 457 6.78 -15.29 13.67
N ILE A 458 5.97 -14.44 14.30
CA ILE A 458 5.82 -14.40 15.76
C ILE A 458 5.14 -15.69 16.28
N ARG A 459 4.03 -16.11 15.66
CA ARG A 459 3.24 -17.27 16.08
C ARG A 459 4.03 -18.59 16.07
N LEU A 460 4.99 -18.73 15.16
CA LEU A 460 5.82 -19.93 14.99
C LEU A 460 7.26 -19.79 15.53
N GLY A 461 7.57 -18.71 16.29
CA GLY A 461 8.87 -18.52 16.95
C GLY A 461 10.03 -18.27 15.98
N TRP A 462 9.76 -17.64 14.84
CA TRP A 462 10.76 -17.23 13.85
C TRP A 462 11.19 -15.78 14.08
N LEU A 463 10.27 -14.94 14.55
CA LEU A 463 10.48 -13.54 14.93
C LEU A 463 10.13 -13.35 16.41
N ASP A 464 10.86 -12.47 17.07
CA ASP A 464 10.70 -12.14 18.48
C ASP A 464 9.54 -11.15 18.74
N ALA A 465 9.22 -10.94 20.02
CA ALA A 465 8.14 -10.06 20.46
C ALA A 465 8.27 -8.59 19.99
N SER A 466 9.45 -8.08 19.62
CA SER A 466 9.62 -6.69 19.16
C SER A 466 8.97 -6.40 17.80
N TYR A 467 8.53 -7.43 17.07
CA TYR A 467 7.74 -7.27 15.84
C TYR A 467 6.25 -6.99 16.14
N ARG A 468 5.76 -7.33 17.34
CA ARG A 468 4.34 -7.26 17.72
C ARG A 468 3.75 -5.85 17.52
N GLY A 469 4.46 -4.81 17.99
CA GLY A 469 3.99 -3.43 17.85
C GLY A 469 3.93 -2.92 16.41
N THR A 470 4.68 -3.52 15.48
CA THR A 470 4.57 -3.23 14.03
C THR A 470 3.36 -3.94 13.43
N VAL A 471 3.17 -5.22 13.76
CA VAL A 471 2.01 -6.02 13.36
C VAL A 471 0.70 -5.39 13.86
N ASP A 472 0.63 -4.93 15.11
CA ASP A 472 -0.57 -4.29 15.66
C ASP A 472 -0.88 -2.92 15.01
N ARG A 473 0.12 -2.16 14.55
CA ARG A 473 -0.13 -0.94 13.74
C ARG A 473 -0.63 -1.30 12.35
N ALA A 474 0.04 -2.22 11.67
CA ALA A 474 -0.33 -2.67 10.33
C ALA A 474 -1.73 -3.27 10.27
N TRP A 475 -2.16 -4.00 11.31
CA TRP A 475 -3.52 -4.50 11.40
C TRP A 475 -4.55 -3.36 11.45
N ARG A 476 -4.28 -2.29 12.20
CA ARG A 476 -5.19 -1.13 12.25
C ARG A 476 -5.20 -0.35 10.94
N GLY A 477 -4.06 -0.22 10.27
CA GLY A 477 -3.98 0.32 8.91
C GLY A 477 -4.82 -0.46 7.90
N LEU A 478 -4.62 -1.78 7.85
CA LEU A 478 -5.39 -2.69 7.01
C LEU A 478 -6.89 -2.68 7.34
N ALA A 479 -7.26 -2.70 8.62
CA ALA A 479 -8.65 -2.68 9.06
C ALA A 479 -9.38 -1.39 8.64
N ALA A 480 -8.70 -0.23 8.60
CA ALA A 480 -9.26 1.02 8.06
C ALA A 480 -9.53 0.97 6.54
N HIS A 481 -8.77 0.14 5.81
CA HIS A 481 -8.86 -0.05 4.35
C HIS A 481 -9.86 -1.12 3.92
N VAL A 482 -10.48 -1.83 4.88
CA VAL A 482 -11.66 -2.67 4.62
C VAL A 482 -12.91 -1.87 5.01
N ALA A 483 -13.79 -1.57 4.05
CA ALA A 483 -15.07 -0.92 4.29
C ALA A 483 -16.07 -1.83 5.03
N ASP A 484 -17.23 -1.31 5.39
CA ASP A 484 -18.21 -2.03 6.22
C ASP A 484 -19.03 -3.09 5.46
N ASP A 485 -19.00 -3.05 4.14
CA ASP A 485 -19.47 -4.11 3.24
C ASP A 485 -18.34 -5.06 2.80
N GLY A 486 -17.14 -4.94 3.38
CA GLY A 486 -15.94 -5.68 2.98
C GLY A 486 -15.30 -5.21 1.68
N THR A 487 -15.68 -4.06 1.11
CA THR A 487 -14.97 -3.46 -0.02
C THR A 487 -13.55 -3.06 0.39
N VAL A 488 -12.56 -3.37 -0.44
CA VAL A 488 -11.14 -3.04 -0.20
C VAL A 488 -10.75 -1.69 -0.83
N ILE A 489 -9.82 -0.99 -0.19
CA ILE A 489 -9.40 0.37 -0.51
C ILE A 489 -7.89 0.38 -0.79
N ASP A 490 -7.46 1.11 -1.82
CA ASP A 490 -6.06 1.26 -2.24
C ASP A 490 -5.30 -0.06 -2.51
N VAL A 491 -5.96 -0.97 -3.23
CA VAL A 491 -5.37 -2.20 -3.79
C VAL A 491 -4.61 -1.86 -5.08
N CYS A 492 -3.31 -2.13 -5.17
CA CYS A 492 -2.59 -1.96 -6.45
C CYS A 492 -3.17 -2.89 -7.52
N THR A 493 -3.52 -2.34 -8.68
CA THR A 493 -3.99 -3.05 -9.87
C THR A 493 -3.01 -4.14 -10.35
N SER A 494 -3.41 -4.96 -11.32
CA SER A 494 -2.52 -5.98 -11.92
C SER A 494 -1.28 -5.32 -12.53
N THR A 495 -0.10 -5.82 -12.16
CA THR A 495 1.21 -5.18 -12.37
C THR A 495 2.24 -6.28 -12.55
N GLY A 496 3.13 -6.14 -13.54
CA GLY A 496 4.28 -7.02 -13.74
C GLY A 496 5.59 -6.25 -13.57
N SER A 497 6.73 -6.87 -13.90
CA SER A 497 8.01 -6.16 -13.85
C SER A 497 8.05 -5.00 -14.85
N GLY A 498 8.21 -3.77 -14.35
CA GLY A 498 8.35 -2.55 -15.14
C GLY A 498 9.71 -1.84 -15.01
N PRO A 499 10.01 -0.88 -15.91
CA PRO A 499 11.37 -0.38 -16.16
C PRO A 499 11.84 0.75 -15.23
N THR A 500 10.96 1.38 -14.44
CA THR A 500 11.32 2.48 -13.52
C THR A 500 10.62 2.33 -12.17
N LYS A 501 11.09 3.03 -11.12
CA LYS A 501 10.34 3.17 -9.86
C LYS A 501 8.98 3.85 -10.08
N ARG A 502 8.97 4.90 -10.91
CA ARG A 502 7.77 5.67 -11.29
C ARG A 502 6.66 4.79 -11.88
N TYR A 503 6.99 3.78 -12.70
CA TYR A 503 6.01 2.80 -13.22
C TYR A 503 5.20 2.12 -12.10
N TYR A 504 5.82 1.82 -10.96
CA TYR A 504 5.13 1.24 -9.80
C TYR A 504 4.32 2.30 -9.04
N MET A 505 4.90 3.46 -8.80
CA MET A 505 4.21 4.56 -8.10
C MET A 505 2.93 5.03 -8.84
N ASP A 506 2.90 4.95 -10.17
CA ASP A 506 1.75 5.29 -11.02
C ASP A 506 0.77 4.12 -11.24
N ARG A 507 0.97 2.95 -10.61
CA ARG A 507 -0.04 1.87 -10.70
C ARG A 507 -1.31 2.30 -9.99
N GLN A 508 -2.45 2.17 -10.67
CA GLN A 508 -3.75 2.51 -10.12
C GLN A 508 -4.00 1.75 -8.81
N ALA A 509 -4.11 2.51 -7.72
CA ALA A 509 -4.77 2.06 -6.50
C ALA A 509 -6.29 1.95 -6.76
N ILE A 510 -6.83 0.76 -6.54
CA ILE A 510 -8.23 0.40 -6.74
C ILE A 510 -8.93 0.47 -5.37
N THR A 511 -10.06 1.17 -5.36
CA THR A 511 -11.02 1.15 -4.26
C THR A 511 -12.32 0.58 -4.80
N GLY A 512 -12.73 -0.60 -4.34
CA GLY A 512 -13.83 -1.35 -4.95
C GLY A 512 -13.77 -2.86 -4.70
N ALA A 513 -14.59 -3.60 -5.44
CA ALA A 513 -14.58 -5.06 -5.41
C ALA A 513 -13.34 -5.60 -6.15
N ASP A 514 -12.27 -5.91 -5.40
CA ASP A 514 -11.07 -6.52 -5.94
C ASP A 514 -10.70 -7.83 -5.22
N ASP A 515 -10.72 -8.94 -5.94
CA ASP A 515 -10.42 -10.28 -5.40
C ASP A 515 -8.98 -10.42 -4.90
N ARG A 516 -8.00 -9.62 -5.38
CA ARG A 516 -6.62 -9.65 -4.86
C ARG A 516 -6.58 -9.14 -3.44
N GLY A 517 -7.14 -7.95 -3.21
CA GLY A 517 -7.18 -7.38 -1.87
C GLY A 517 -8.05 -8.20 -0.92
N GLY A 518 -9.25 -8.59 -1.36
CA GLY A 518 -10.14 -9.44 -0.58
C GLY A 518 -9.49 -10.76 -0.11
N ALA A 519 -8.67 -11.39 -0.97
CA ALA A 519 -7.92 -12.60 -0.62
C ALA A 519 -6.80 -12.35 0.41
N MET A 520 -6.00 -11.28 0.22
CA MET A 520 -4.87 -10.99 1.13
C MET A 520 -5.36 -10.47 2.49
N ALA A 521 -6.34 -9.58 2.51
CA ALA A 521 -7.00 -9.11 3.72
C ALA A 521 -7.66 -10.25 4.51
N LEU A 522 -8.21 -11.27 3.84
CA LEU A 522 -8.76 -12.47 4.50
C LEU A 522 -7.65 -13.32 5.14
N ALA A 523 -6.54 -13.56 4.44
CA ALA A 523 -5.40 -14.28 5.00
C ALA A 523 -4.83 -13.56 6.25
N ALA A 524 -4.74 -12.23 6.18
CA ALA A 524 -4.35 -11.36 7.28
C ALA A 524 -5.30 -11.41 8.48
N ALA A 525 -6.61 -11.31 8.25
CA ALA A 525 -7.61 -11.34 9.32
C ALA A 525 -7.64 -12.70 10.05
N VAL A 526 -7.49 -13.81 9.32
CA VAL A 526 -7.37 -15.17 9.89
C VAL A 526 -6.10 -15.31 10.73
N GLU A 527 -4.94 -14.88 10.21
CA GLU A 527 -3.66 -15.01 10.93
C GLU A 527 -3.61 -14.10 12.18
N MET A 528 -4.22 -12.91 12.12
CA MET A 528 -4.36 -12.01 13.27
C MET A 528 -5.27 -12.59 14.36
N TYR A 529 -6.36 -13.28 14.00
CA TYR A 529 -7.20 -13.98 14.96
C TYR A 529 -6.42 -15.10 15.67
N GLU A 530 -5.67 -15.92 14.93
CA GLU A 530 -4.81 -16.96 15.52
C GLU A 530 -3.72 -16.36 16.44
N LEU A 531 -3.09 -15.26 16.03
CA LEU A 531 -2.09 -14.55 16.83
C LEU A 531 -2.69 -13.99 18.14
N ALA A 532 -3.92 -13.47 18.07
CA ALA A 532 -4.66 -12.96 19.24
C ALA A 532 -5.10 -14.07 20.20
N THR A 533 -5.46 -15.26 19.67
CA THR A 533 -6.00 -16.39 20.44
C THR A 533 -4.95 -17.40 20.91
N MET A 534 -3.67 -17.29 20.49
CA MET A 534 -2.58 -18.20 20.89
C MET A 534 -2.59 -18.61 22.38
N PRO A 535 -2.42 -19.91 22.70
CA PRO A 535 -2.28 -20.37 24.09
C PRO A 535 -1.14 -19.67 24.84
N ARG A 536 -1.32 -19.42 26.16
CA ARG A 536 -0.33 -18.74 27.02
C ARG A 536 1.05 -19.43 27.03
N ALA A 537 1.11 -20.75 26.86
CA ALA A 537 2.36 -21.51 26.74
C ALA A 537 3.17 -21.12 25.48
N SER A 538 2.50 -21.00 24.33
CA SER A 538 3.12 -20.59 23.06
C SER A 538 3.63 -19.14 23.12
N ARG A 539 2.85 -18.24 23.75
CA ARG A 539 3.26 -16.83 23.98
C ARG A 539 4.56 -16.73 24.77
N ARG A 540 4.80 -17.61 25.74
CA ARG A 540 6.06 -17.63 26.50
C ARG A 540 7.27 -18.01 25.65
N ARG A 541 7.14 -18.99 24.73
CA ARG A 541 8.24 -19.35 23.80
C ARG A 541 8.59 -18.21 22.86
N ALA A 542 7.60 -17.57 22.24
CA ALA A 542 7.81 -16.42 21.33
C ALA A 542 8.26 -15.12 22.04
N ALA A 543 8.35 -15.12 23.38
CA ALA A 543 8.92 -14.06 24.19
C ALA A 543 10.27 -14.44 24.82
N SER A 544 10.80 -15.62 24.51
CA SER A 544 12.08 -16.16 25.00
C SER A 544 13.02 -16.60 23.86
N SER A 545 12.75 -16.13 22.64
CA SER A 545 13.43 -16.47 21.38
C SER A 545 13.53 -15.25 20.48
#